data_AF-A0A060BYF3-F1
#
_entry.id   AF-A0A060BYF3-F1
#
_cell.length_a   1.000
_cell.length_b   1.000
_cell.length_c   1.000
_cell.angle_alpha   90.00
_cell.angle_beta   90.00
_cell.angle_gamma   90.00
#
_symmetry.space_group_name_H-M   'P 1'
#
loop_
_entity.id
_entity.type
_entity.pdbx_description
1 polymer ?
#
loop_
_entity_poly.entity_id
_entity_poly.type
_entity_poly.pdbx_seq_one_letter_code
_entity_poly.pdbx_strand_id
1 'polypeptide(L)'
;MITNNTTDSIDLSSVKLRYYYTSDGNKQQDLFCDWASAGTESVTGAFSKTATASDTADTYLELGFTSAAGTLAPGDSTEIQVRIANADWSNYDQSNDYSFDSEDTDYAANENVTGYVDGIL
;
A
#
# COMPACT_ATOMS: atom_id res chain seq x y z
N MET A 1 3.31 -6.99 4.83
CA MET A 1 3.35 -8.34 4.23
C MET A 1 1.95 -8.71 3.73
N ILE A 2 1.85 -9.45 2.62
CA ILE A 2 0.61 -9.99 2.07
C ILE A 2 0.73 -11.52 2.13
N THR A 3 -0.28 -12.20 2.69
CA THR A 3 -0.31 -13.67 2.77
C THR A 3 -1.54 -14.20 2.05
N ASN A 4 -1.36 -15.17 1.16
CA ASN A 4 -2.47 -15.84 0.51
C ASN A 4 -3.07 -16.90 1.44
N ASN A 5 -4.16 -16.55 2.11
CA ASN A 5 -4.89 -17.47 3.01
C ASN A 5 -5.96 -18.31 2.29
N THR A 6 -6.03 -18.24 0.94
CA THR A 6 -6.98 -19.03 0.15
C THR A 6 -6.39 -20.40 -0.24
N THR A 7 -7.18 -21.23 -0.91
CA THR A 7 -6.73 -22.54 -1.41
C THR A 7 -6.19 -22.51 -2.83
N ASP A 8 -6.35 -21.40 -3.55
CA ASP A 8 -5.94 -21.23 -4.95
C ASP A 8 -4.78 -20.23 -5.05
N SER A 9 -3.96 -20.37 -6.10
CA SER A 9 -2.93 -19.37 -6.38
C SER A 9 -3.54 -18.05 -6.82
N ILE A 10 -3.00 -16.93 -6.33
CA ILE A 10 -3.43 -15.58 -6.70
C ILE A 10 -2.40 -14.99 -7.66
N ASP A 11 -2.83 -14.45 -8.80
CA ASP A 11 -1.97 -13.63 -9.67
C ASP A 11 -1.75 -12.27 -8.99
N LEU A 12 -0.50 -11.92 -8.67
CA LEU A 12 -0.19 -10.69 -7.96
C LEU A 12 -0.60 -9.43 -8.76
N SER A 13 -0.69 -9.51 -10.09
CA SER A 13 -1.15 -8.38 -10.91
C SER A 13 -2.62 -8.01 -10.68
N SER A 14 -3.43 -8.94 -10.14
CA SER A 14 -4.81 -8.69 -9.70
C SER A 14 -4.90 -8.02 -8.32
N VAL A 15 -3.80 -8.01 -7.56
CA VAL A 15 -3.75 -7.54 -6.18
C VAL A 15 -3.50 -6.03 -6.13
N LYS A 16 -4.33 -5.33 -5.35
CA LYS A 16 -4.11 -3.93 -4.96
C LYS A 16 -4.13 -3.80 -3.44
N LEU A 17 -3.34 -2.88 -2.90
CA LEU A 17 -3.38 -2.48 -1.50
C LEU A 17 -3.61 -0.97 -1.44
N ARG A 18 -4.36 -0.49 -0.45
CA ARG A 18 -4.52 0.95 -0.20
C ARG A 18 -4.14 1.32 1.22
N TYR A 19 -3.27 2.30 1.33
CA TYR A 19 -2.88 2.97 2.57
C TYR A 19 -3.46 4.37 2.56
N TYR A 20 -4.29 4.71 3.55
CA TYR A 20 -5.05 5.95 3.64
C TYR A 20 -4.42 6.91 4.65
N TYR A 21 -4.31 8.16 4.27
CA TYR A 21 -3.62 9.20 5.04
C TYR A 21 -4.13 10.59 4.65
N THR A 22 -3.68 11.60 5.38
CA THR A 22 -3.86 13.01 5.07
C THR A 22 -2.63 13.57 4.36
N SER A 23 -2.81 14.22 3.21
CA SER A 23 -1.68 14.70 2.40
C SER A 23 -1.02 15.98 2.89
N ASP A 24 -1.51 16.58 3.98
CA ASP A 24 -0.96 17.76 4.66
C ASP A 24 -0.54 18.94 3.78
N GLY A 25 -1.26 19.15 2.68
CA GLY A 25 -0.97 20.25 1.76
C GLY A 25 -1.04 19.91 0.28
N ASN A 26 -1.53 18.71 -0.08
CA ASN A 26 -1.81 18.32 -1.47
C ASN A 26 -0.61 18.51 -2.42
N LYS A 27 0.61 18.24 -1.95
CA LYS A 27 1.81 18.36 -2.78
C LYS A 27 1.87 17.22 -3.79
N GLN A 28 2.69 17.41 -4.82
CA GLN A 28 3.12 16.26 -5.63
C GLN A 28 3.92 15.32 -4.71
N GLN A 29 3.64 14.02 -4.80
CA GLN A 29 4.26 12.99 -3.98
C GLN A 29 5.06 12.03 -4.86
N ASP A 30 6.19 11.57 -4.32
CA ASP A 30 7.05 10.56 -4.94
C ASP A 30 6.98 9.26 -4.14
N LEU A 31 6.96 8.14 -4.84
CA LEU A 31 7.00 6.79 -4.28
C LEU A 31 8.36 6.16 -4.54
N PHE A 32 8.93 5.55 -3.51
CA PHE A 32 10.17 4.79 -3.59
C PHE A 32 9.91 3.37 -3.12
N CYS A 33 10.17 2.38 -3.97
CA CYS A 33 10.18 0.98 -3.58
C CYS A 33 11.61 0.60 -3.18
N ASP A 34 11.85 0.43 -1.88
CA ASP A 34 13.19 0.08 -1.36
C ASP A 34 13.46 -1.41 -1.53
N TRP A 35 12.42 -2.24 -1.36
CA TRP A 35 12.52 -3.69 -1.48
C TRP A 35 11.15 -4.31 -1.78
N ALA A 36 11.15 -5.41 -2.54
CA ALA A 36 9.97 -6.26 -2.72
C ALA A 36 10.41 -7.69 -3.04
N SER A 37 9.69 -8.69 -2.52
CA SER A 37 10.00 -10.10 -2.81
C SER A 37 9.89 -10.43 -4.31
N ALA A 38 8.97 -9.75 -4.99
CA ALA A 38 8.71 -9.91 -6.43
C ALA A 38 9.62 -9.02 -7.34
N GLY A 39 10.61 -8.34 -6.76
CA GLY A 39 11.41 -7.31 -7.45
C GLY A 39 10.77 -5.93 -7.35
N THR A 40 11.58 -4.90 -7.14
CA THR A 40 11.08 -3.52 -6.95
C THR A 40 10.48 -2.95 -8.24
N GLU A 41 10.99 -3.38 -9.40
CA GLU A 41 10.47 -3.09 -10.73
C GLU A 41 9.08 -3.68 -10.98
N SER A 42 8.68 -4.69 -10.20
CA SER A 42 7.37 -5.31 -10.28
C SER A 42 6.33 -4.61 -9.42
N VAL A 43 6.71 -3.63 -8.59
CA VAL A 43 5.79 -2.85 -7.75
C VAL A 43 5.39 -1.57 -8.47
N THR A 44 4.09 -1.31 -8.48
CA THR A 44 3.48 -0.08 -8.98
C THR A 44 2.86 0.67 -7.83
N GLY A 45 2.76 2.00 -7.95
CA GLY A 45 1.92 2.76 -7.05
C GLY A 45 1.40 4.06 -7.63
N ALA A 46 0.26 4.51 -7.11
CA ALA A 46 -0.38 5.74 -7.50
C ALA A 46 -1.03 6.41 -6.29
N PHE A 47 -0.98 7.74 -6.27
CA PHE A 47 -1.66 8.55 -5.26
C PHE A 47 -3.02 8.98 -5.78
N SER A 48 -4.07 8.86 -4.97
CA SER A 48 -5.43 9.22 -5.37
C SER A 48 -6.20 9.83 -4.21
N LYS A 49 -7.12 10.73 -4.52
CA LYS A 49 -8.01 11.31 -3.51
C LYS A 49 -9.09 10.31 -3.10
N THR A 50 -9.42 10.31 -1.81
CA THR A 50 -10.58 9.56 -1.33
C THR A 50 -11.85 10.16 -1.94
N ALA A 51 -12.87 9.32 -2.16
CA ALA A 51 -14.15 9.79 -2.70
C ALA A 51 -14.86 10.76 -1.74
N THR A 52 -14.59 10.64 -0.44
CA THR A 52 -15.05 11.54 0.61
C THR A 52 -13.89 11.74 1.57
N ALA A 53 -13.39 12.97 1.64
CA ALA A 53 -12.35 13.33 2.59
C ALA A 53 -12.90 13.31 4.02
N SER A 54 -12.04 12.91 4.95
CA SER A 54 -12.28 12.95 6.40
C SER A 54 -11.07 13.58 7.10
N ASP A 55 -11.20 13.81 8.40
CA ASP A 55 -10.11 14.38 9.21
C ASP A 55 -8.87 13.48 9.27
N THR A 56 -9.01 12.19 8.93
CA THR A 56 -7.91 11.21 8.97
C THR A 56 -7.55 10.60 7.63
N ALA A 57 -8.28 10.93 6.56
CA ALA A 57 -7.97 10.46 5.22
C ALA A 57 -8.56 11.38 4.14
N ASP A 58 -7.69 12.01 3.37
CA ASP A 58 -8.04 12.73 2.13
C ASP A 58 -7.38 12.10 0.88
N THR A 59 -6.41 11.21 1.08
CA THR A 59 -5.59 10.58 0.05
C THR A 59 -5.36 9.12 0.39
N TYR A 60 -5.14 8.29 -0.63
CA TYR A 60 -4.57 6.97 -0.46
C TYR A 60 -3.45 6.71 -1.47
N LEU A 61 -2.45 5.96 -1.02
CA LEU A 61 -1.49 5.29 -1.87
C LEU A 61 -2.09 3.95 -2.25
N GLU A 62 -2.33 3.72 -3.55
CA GLU A 62 -2.65 2.41 -4.06
C GLU A 62 -1.38 1.74 -4.57
N LEU A 63 -0.97 0.66 -3.92
CA LEU A 63 0.08 -0.23 -4.41
C LEU A 63 -0.53 -1.36 -5.22
N GLY A 64 0.23 -1.86 -6.18
CA GLY A 64 -0.10 -3.08 -6.89
C GLY A 64 1.12 -3.65 -7.60
N PHE A 65 0.91 -4.68 -8.41
CA PHE A 65 2.00 -5.37 -9.08
C PHE A 65 1.85 -5.36 -10.60
N THR A 66 2.98 -5.43 -11.30
CA THR A 66 2.99 -5.74 -12.74
C THR A 66 2.79 -7.25 -12.95
N SER A 67 2.51 -7.66 -14.19
CA SER A 67 2.42 -9.09 -14.55
C SER A 67 3.73 -9.86 -14.34
N ALA A 68 4.87 -9.17 -14.19
CA ALA A 68 6.16 -9.81 -13.92
C ALA A 68 6.28 -10.32 -12.47
N ALA A 69 5.40 -9.87 -11.56
CA ALA A 69 5.41 -10.31 -10.17
C ALA A 69 5.04 -11.80 -10.00
N GLY A 70 4.36 -12.39 -10.98
CA GLY A 70 3.96 -13.79 -10.95
C GLY A 70 2.80 -14.08 -9.99
N THR A 71 2.77 -15.29 -9.45
CA THR A 71 1.67 -15.80 -8.62
C THR A 71 2.10 -16.04 -7.19
N LEU A 72 1.22 -15.76 -6.24
CA LEU A 72 1.36 -16.10 -4.83
C LEU A 72 0.61 -17.41 -4.53
N ALA A 73 1.33 -18.48 -4.20
CA ALA A 73 0.74 -19.79 -3.95
C ALA A 73 -0.05 -19.81 -2.61
N PRO A 74 -0.95 -20.80 -2.41
CA PRO A 74 -1.66 -20.97 -1.15
C PRO A 74 -0.70 -21.08 0.05
N GLY A 75 -0.93 -20.25 1.08
CA GLY A 75 -0.11 -20.19 2.29
C GLY A 75 1.19 -19.38 2.16
N ASP A 76 1.59 -19.00 0.95
CA ASP A 76 2.79 -18.19 0.73
C ASP A 76 2.54 -16.71 1.06
N SER A 77 3.63 -16.01 1.32
CA SER A 77 3.64 -14.57 1.59
C SER A 77 4.59 -13.83 0.66
N THR A 78 4.23 -12.59 0.35
CA THR A 78 5.12 -11.62 -0.30
C THR A 78 5.19 -10.36 0.54
N GLU A 79 6.31 -9.67 0.45
CA GLU A 79 6.57 -8.45 1.21
C GLU A 79 6.95 -7.31 0.25
N ILE A 80 6.58 -6.09 0.62
CA ILE A 80 6.89 -4.86 -0.07
C ILE A 80 7.27 -3.84 1.00
N GLN A 81 8.39 -3.15 0.79
CA GLN A 81 8.82 -2.02 1.59
C GLN A 81 8.93 -0.78 0.70
N VAL A 82 8.12 0.23 1.01
CA VAL A 82 8.07 1.49 0.28
C VAL A 82 8.22 2.69 1.21
N ARG A 83 8.61 3.82 0.63
CA ARG A 83 8.54 5.15 1.24
C ARG A 83 7.80 6.10 0.32
N ILE A 84 7.07 7.04 0.91
CA ILE A 84 6.50 8.18 0.20
C ILE A 84 7.11 9.46 0.75
N ALA A 85 7.27 10.45 -0.11
CA ALA A 85 7.71 11.78 0.28
C ALA A 85 6.97 12.83 -0.55
N ASN A 86 6.73 14.01 0.02
CA ASN A 86 6.41 15.18 -0.80
C ASN A 86 7.61 15.50 -1.69
N ALA A 87 7.39 15.89 -2.95
CA ALA A 87 8.46 16.22 -3.90
C ALA A 87 9.34 17.39 -3.43
N ASP A 88 8.79 18.27 -2.59
CA ASP A 88 9.50 19.37 -1.93
C ASP A 88 10.09 18.99 -0.56
N TRP A 89 9.98 17.72 -0.15
CA TRP A 89 10.39 17.18 1.14
C TRP A 89 9.73 17.85 2.35
N SER A 90 8.58 18.51 2.17
CA SER A 90 7.75 18.96 3.29
C SER A 90 7.22 17.78 4.11
N ASN A 91 7.00 18.03 5.40
CA ASN A 91 6.60 17.00 6.36
C ASN A 91 5.15 16.54 6.15
N TYR A 92 4.89 15.29 6.53
CA TYR A 92 3.57 14.79 6.89
C TYR A 92 3.42 14.79 8.41
N ASP A 93 2.20 14.92 8.90
CA ASP A 93 1.78 14.52 10.23
C ASP A 93 1.18 13.11 10.14
N GLN A 94 1.89 12.11 10.64
CA GLN A 94 1.36 10.74 10.63
C GLN A 94 0.32 10.50 11.73
N SER A 95 0.24 11.39 12.73
CA SER A 95 -0.61 11.15 13.91
C SER A 95 -2.11 11.23 13.62
N ASN A 96 -2.49 11.82 12.49
CA ASN A 96 -3.86 11.87 11.99
C ASN A 96 -4.07 10.99 10.76
N ASP A 97 -3.17 10.08 10.41
CA ASP A 97 -3.34 9.22 9.24
C ASP A 97 -4.12 7.94 9.57
N TYR A 98 -5.18 7.67 8.81
CA TYR A 98 -6.10 6.54 9.07
C TYR A 98 -5.40 5.18 9.13
N SER A 99 -4.44 4.92 8.23
CA SER A 99 -3.71 3.65 8.17
C SER A 99 -2.44 3.62 9.01
N PHE A 100 -2.07 4.72 9.68
CA PHE A 100 -0.87 4.77 10.50
C PHE A 100 -1.11 4.12 11.87
N ASP A 101 -0.14 3.32 12.30
CA ASP A 101 -0.08 2.74 13.64
C ASP A 101 1.30 3.03 14.22
N SER A 102 1.36 3.77 15.33
CA SER A 102 2.61 4.15 15.99
C SER A 102 3.19 3.05 16.88
N GLU A 103 2.38 2.07 17.26
CA GLU A 103 2.75 1.02 18.21
C GLU A 103 3.37 -0.20 17.50
N ASP A 104 3.13 -0.33 16.20
CA ASP A 104 3.68 -1.41 15.38
C ASP A 104 5.20 -1.28 15.21
N THR A 105 5.94 -2.24 15.79
CA THR A 105 7.40 -2.38 15.62
C THR A 105 7.80 -3.65 14.85
N ASP A 106 6.82 -4.47 14.47
CA ASP A 106 6.94 -5.71 13.70
C ASP A 106 5.68 -5.88 12.84
N TYR A 107 5.61 -6.91 12.00
CA TYR A 107 4.42 -7.20 11.22
C TYR A 107 3.21 -7.47 12.11
N ALA A 108 2.20 -6.61 11.99
CA ALA A 108 0.88 -6.79 12.58
C ALA A 108 -0.21 -6.75 11.50
N ALA A 109 -1.38 -7.33 11.82
CA ALA A 109 -2.55 -7.17 10.99
C ALA A 109 -3.11 -5.75 11.18
N ASN A 110 -3.17 -4.99 10.09
CA ASN A 110 -3.69 -3.62 10.09
C ASN A 110 -4.97 -3.56 9.27
N GLU A 111 -6.13 -3.55 9.95
CA GLU A 111 -7.46 -3.50 9.31
C GLU A 111 -7.74 -2.16 8.62
N ASN A 112 -6.92 -1.14 8.87
CA ASN A 112 -7.01 0.16 8.21
C ASN A 112 -6.23 0.21 6.90
N VAL A 113 -5.55 -0.87 6.50
CA VAL A 113 -4.99 -1.07 5.16
C VAL A 113 -5.87 -2.07 4.42
N THR A 114 -6.46 -1.65 3.29
CA THR A 114 -7.37 -2.51 2.53
C THR A 114 -6.66 -3.21 1.38
N GLY A 115 -6.86 -4.51 1.23
CA GLY A 115 -6.45 -5.28 0.06
C GLY A 115 -7.60 -5.51 -0.91
N TYR A 116 -7.31 -5.67 -2.20
CA TYR A 116 -8.29 -6.01 -3.21
C TYR A 116 -7.72 -7.09 -4.13
N VAL A 117 -8.55 -8.03 -4.55
CA VAL A 117 -8.25 -9.02 -5.59
C VAL A 117 -9.30 -8.88 -6.68
N ASP A 118 -8.87 -8.64 -7.93
CA ASP A 118 -9.77 -8.37 -9.06
C ASP A 118 -10.76 -7.22 -8.78
N GLY A 119 -10.33 -6.24 -7.99
CA GLY A 119 -11.13 -5.08 -7.59
C GLY A 119 -12.18 -5.35 -6.50
N ILE A 120 -12.23 -6.57 -5.95
CA ILE A 120 -13.08 -6.94 -4.83
C ILE A 120 -12.28 -6.80 -3.54
N LEU A 121 -12.85 -6.10 -2.56
CA LEU A 121 -12.30 -5.93 -1.21
C LEU A 121 -12.23 -7.27 -0.47
#